data_AF-A0A554LRA2-F1
#
_entry.id   AF-A0A554LRA2-F1
#
_cell.length_a   1.000
_cell.length_b   1.000
_cell.length_c   1.000
_cell.angle_alpha   90.00
_cell.angle_beta   90.00
_cell.angle_gamma   90.00
#
_symmetry.space_group_name_H-M   'P 1'
#
loop_
_entity.id
_entity.type
_entity.pdbx_description
1 polymer ?
#
loop_
_entity_poly.entity_id
_entity_poly.type
_entity_poly.pdbx_seq_one_letter_code
_entity_poly.pdbx_strand_id
1 'polypeptide(L)'
;MNKKNIFLAFGILLIVIVAVAILILNFFSDEQRSDSFLSSLKGEIVFTRRDGLYLNIYKINADGTGEKMLYHHENKVNSNASFPFWSENGSEIYFAAMKDREWVKFVMDADGKNVRATEEKDPYQISRESREKDIIVKEGSIYILNKKGEEILIRLHKDYDFYLNPGPEECSWSPDKKYIIFQIKGYITIINKEGTKTAKITKGGRANWKY
;
A
#
# COMPACT_ATOMS: atom_id res chain seq x y z
N MET A 1 46.12 1.67 36.78
CA MET A 1 45.10 0.95 35.98
C MET A 1 45.65 -0.45 35.65
N ASN A 2 44.95 -1.53 36.01
CA ASN A 2 45.49 -2.90 35.90
C ASN A 2 45.46 -3.38 34.44
N LYS A 3 46.54 -4.00 33.92
CA LYS A 3 46.65 -4.44 32.51
C LYS A 3 45.48 -5.33 32.07
N LYS A 4 44.95 -6.16 32.98
CA LYS A 4 43.73 -6.97 32.75
C LYS A 4 42.51 -6.13 32.38
N ASN A 5 42.33 -4.96 33.01
CA ASN A 5 41.18 -4.09 32.74
C ASN A 5 41.30 -3.40 31.37
N ILE A 6 42.53 -3.16 30.91
CA ILE A 6 42.80 -2.61 29.57
C ILE A 6 42.48 -3.66 28.49
N PHE A 7 42.97 -4.89 28.63
CA PHE A 7 42.66 -5.98 27.69
C PHE A 7 41.16 -6.31 27.65
N LEU A 8 40.49 -6.30 28.79
CA LEU A 8 39.04 -6.48 28.86
C LEU A 8 38.29 -5.35 28.15
N ALA A 9 38.71 -4.08 28.34
CA ALA A 9 38.11 -2.94 27.66
C ALA A 9 38.30 -2.99 26.13
N PHE A 10 39.49 -3.37 25.64
CA PHE A 10 39.73 -3.57 24.20
C PHE A 10 38.92 -4.73 23.62
N GLY A 11 38.78 -5.83 24.35
CA GLY A 11 37.94 -6.96 23.94
C GLY A 11 36.45 -6.57 23.82
N ILE A 12 35.93 -5.82 24.80
CA ILE A 12 34.56 -5.30 24.77
C ILE A 12 34.37 -4.32 23.60
N LEU A 13 35.31 -3.39 23.40
CA LEU A 13 35.24 -2.43 22.30
C LEU A 13 35.23 -3.14 20.93
N LEU A 14 36.04 -4.18 20.74
CA LEU A 14 36.06 -4.95 19.50
C LEU A 14 34.72 -5.67 19.25
N ILE A 15 34.12 -6.27 20.29
CA ILE A 15 32.80 -6.92 20.19
C ILE A 15 31.73 -5.92 19.77
N VAL A 16 31.73 -4.71 20.37
CA VAL A 16 30.78 -3.65 20.02
C VAL A 16 30.96 -3.22 18.56
N ILE A 17 32.20 -3.04 18.09
CA ILE A 17 32.48 -2.68 16.69
C ILE A 17 31.96 -3.76 15.74
N VAL A 18 32.22 -5.04 16.02
CA VAL A 18 31.72 -6.15 15.19
C VAL A 18 30.20 -6.22 15.20
N ALA A 19 29.55 -6.05 16.35
CA ALA A 19 28.10 -6.04 16.45
C ALA A 19 27.48 -4.90 15.63
N VAL A 20 28.04 -3.68 15.72
CA VAL A 20 27.61 -2.53 14.92
C VAL A 20 27.83 -2.78 13.43
N ALA A 21 28.97 -3.35 13.03
CA ALA A 21 29.24 -3.68 11.63
C ALA A 21 28.23 -4.71 11.08
N ILE A 22 27.88 -5.74 11.86
CA ILE A 22 26.85 -6.73 11.47
C ILE A 22 25.49 -6.06 11.32
N LEU A 23 25.10 -5.18 12.24
CA LEU A 23 23.84 -4.45 12.15
C LEU A 23 23.78 -3.57 10.89
N ILE A 24 24.88 -2.87 10.58
CA ILE A 24 25.00 -2.04 9.37
C ILE A 24 24.91 -2.90 8.11
N LEU A 25 25.63 -4.03 8.05
CA LEU A 25 25.59 -4.95 6.90
C LEU A 25 24.20 -5.53 6.68
N ASN A 26 23.52 -5.93 7.76
CA ASN A 26 22.14 -6.42 7.68
C ASN A 26 21.20 -5.33 7.15
N PHE A 27 21.33 -4.10 7.65
CA PHE A 27 20.53 -2.97 7.18
C PHE A 27 20.69 -2.71 5.68
N PHE A 28 21.93 -2.59 5.20
CA PHE A 28 22.20 -2.39 3.77
C PHE A 28 21.71 -3.55 2.92
N SER A 29 21.83 -4.79 3.42
CA SER A 29 21.35 -5.97 2.69
C SER A 29 19.82 -5.99 2.55
N ASP A 30 19.10 -5.53 3.57
CA ASP A 30 17.63 -5.46 3.53
C ASP A 30 17.14 -4.34 2.60
N GLU A 31 17.80 -3.19 2.62
CA GLU A 31 17.53 -2.08 1.68
C GLU A 31 17.76 -2.53 0.23
N GLN A 32 18.92 -3.14 -0.06
CA GLN A 32 19.21 -3.65 -1.40
C GLN A 32 18.24 -4.76 -1.86
N ARG A 33 17.80 -5.64 -0.95
CA ARG A 33 16.77 -6.65 -1.24
C ARG A 33 15.41 -6.00 -1.53
N SER A 34 15.05 -4.96 -0.80
CA SER A 34 13.81 -4.19 -1.03
C SER A 34 13.85 -3.51 -2.40
N ASP A 35 14.96 -2.87 -2.75
CA ASP A 35 15.13 -2.20 -4.05
C ASP A 35 15.12 -3.18 -5.22
N SER A 36 15.81 -4.33 -5.08
CA SER A 36 15.77 -5.40 -6.08
C SER A 36 14.38 -6.00 -6.22
N PHE A 37 13.62 -6.08 -5.12
CA PHE A 37 12.24 -6.56 -5.17
C PHE A 37 11.33 -5.56 -5.88
N LEU A 38 11.33 -4.28 -5.48
CA LEU A 38 10.51 -3.24 -6.09
C LEU A 38 10.81 -3.07 -7.58
N SER A 39 12.09 -3.00 -7.98
CA SER A 39 12.48 -2.87 -9.39
C SER A 39 12.05 -4.04 -10.28
N SER A 40 11.77 -5.22 -9.68
CA SER A 40 11.24 -6.38 -10.41
C SER A 40 9.73 -6.28 -10.67
N LEU A 41 9.02 -5.45 -9.91
CA LEU A 41 7.58 -5.28 -10.03
C LEU A 41 7.23 -4.54 -11.31
N LYS A 42 6.05 -4.86 -11.83
CA LYS A 42 5.48 -4.23 -13.02
C LYS A 42 4.09 -3.72 -12.70
N GLY A 43 3.77 -2.62 -13.34
CA GLY A 43 2.42 -2.09 -13.30
C GLY A 43 2.25 -0.72 -12.74
N GLU A 44 0.99 -0.31 -12.69
CA GLU A 44 0.57 0.97 -12.15
C GLU A 44 -0.37 0.77 -10.96
N ILE A 45 -0.18 1.62 -9.96
CA ILE A 45 -0.95 1.63 -8.73
C ILE A 45 -1.64 2.99 -8.64
N VAL A 46 -2.95 2.98 -8.51
CA VAL A 46 -3.72 4.17 -8.13
C VAL A 46 -4.02 4.11 -6.64
N PHE A 47 -3.97 5.26 -5.98
CA PHE A 47 -4.15 5.32 -4.54
C PHE A 47 -4.61 6.69 -4.08
N THR A 48 -5.00 6.76 -2.81
CA THR A 48 -5.33 8.02 -2.15
C THR A 48 -4.17 8.49 -1.28
N ARG A 49 -3.89 9.79 -1.30
CA ARG A 49 -2.96 10.43 -0.37
C ARG A 49 -3.52 11.72 0.16
N ARG A 50 -3.29 11.96 1.45
CA ARG A 50 -3.69 13.18 2.12
C ARG A 50 -2.58 14.22 1.96
N ASP A 51 -2.89 15.33 1.31
CA ASP A 51 -2.02 16.49 1.19
C ASP A 51 -2.71 17.70 1.82
N GLY A 52 -2.23 18.11 2.99
CA GLY A 52 -2.91 19.09 3.83
C GLY A 52 -4.28 18.59 4.27
N LEU A 53 -5.34 19.35 3.97
CA LEU A 53 -6.70 19.05 4.40
C LEU A 53 -7.42 18.05 3.49
N TYR A 54 -6.90 17.78 2.30
CA TYR A 54 -7.63 17.08 1.23
C TYR A 54 -7.04 15.70 0.95
N LEU A 55 -7.92 14.75 0.64
CA LEU A 55 -7.56 13.44 0.14
C LEU A 55 -7.66 13.47 -1.40
N ASN A 56 -6.54 13.23 -2.08
CA ASN A 56 -6.40 13.31 -3.53
C ASN A 56 -6.13 11.92 -4.13
N ILE A 57 -6.29 11.78 -5.46
CA ILE A 57 -5.95 10.54 -6.18
C ILE A 57 -4.59 10.70 -6.86
N TYR A 58 -3.75 9.70 -6.65
CA TYR A 58 -2.40 9.59 -7.20
C TYR A 58 -2.25 8.30 -8.00
N LYS A 59 -1.23 8.30 -8.84
CA LYS A 59 -0.70 7.12 -9.53
C LYS A 59 0.79 7.01 -9.28
N ILE A 60 1.29 5.78 -9.20
CA ILE A 60 2.72 5.45 -9.11
C ILE A 60 2.99 4.14 -9.84
N ASN A 61 4.18 3.95 -10.37
CA ASN A 61 4.61 2.65 -10.88
C ASN A 61 4.83 1.68 -9.71
N ALA A 62 4.63 0.38 -9.96
CA ALA A 62 4.82 -0.66 -8.94
C ALA A 62 6.27 -0.76 -8.44
N ASP A 63 7.23 -0.28 -9.22
CA ASP A 63 8.64 -0.13 -8.81
C ASP A 63 8.91 1.10 -7.93
N GLY A 64 7.88 1.89 -7.63
CA GLY A 64 7.97 3.10 -6.80
C GLY A 64 8.35 4.36 -7.57
N THR A 65 8.55 4.29 -8.88
CA THR A 65 8.89 5.45 -9.70
C THR A 65 7.66 6.14 -10.28
N GLY A 66 7.85 7.32 -10.89
CA GLY A 66 6.83 7.96 -11.73
C GLY A 66 5.57 8.43 -10.99
N GLU A 67 5.68 8.72 -9.69
CA GLU A 67 4.54 9.18 -8.90
C GLU A 67 3.97 10.50 -9.47
N LYS A 68 2.64 10.55 -9.65
CA LYS A 68 1.92 11.69 -10.20
C LYS A 68 0.56 11.84 -9.54
N MET A 69 0.18 13.08 -9.19
CA MET A 69 -1.19 13.40 -8.80
C MET A 69 -2.10 13.39 -10.04
N LEU A 70 -3.17 12.60 -10.01
CA LEU A 70 -4.13 12.51 -11.12
C LEU A 70 -5.36 13.38 -10.89
N TYR A 71 -5.84 13.48 -9.65
CA TYR A 71 -7.01 14.27 -9.31
C TYR A 71 -6.84 14.98 -7.99
N HIS A 72 -7.09 16.28 -8.01
CA HIS A 72 -7.36 17.11 -6.85
C HIS A 72 -8.60 17.95 -7.14
N HIS A 73 -9.32 18.34 -6.09
CA HIS A 73 -10.46 19.21 -6.25
C HIS A 73 -10.00 20.67 -6.32
N GLU A 74 -10.55 21.44 -7.26
CA GLU A 74 -10.22 22.86 -7.41
C GLU A 74 -10.90 23.71 -6.31
N ASN A 75 -12.13 23.37 -5.93
CA ASN A 75 -12.94 24.09 -4.93
C ASN A 75 -12.81 23.50 -3.53
N LYS A 76 -11.75 23.90 -2.82
CA LYS A 76 -11.26 23.51 -1.48
C LYS A 76 -12.25 23.37 -0.29
N VAL A 77 -13.56 23.37 -0.47
CA VAL A 77 -14.53 23.16 0.62
C VAL A 77 -15.04 21.72 0.57
N ASN A 78 -14.71 20.91 1.57
CA ASN A 78 -15.17 19.52 1.74
C ASN A 78 -14.77 18.56 0.60
N SER A 79 -13.58 18.72 0.05
CA SER A 79 -13.17 17.99 -1.15
C SER A 79 -12.25 16.81 -0.83
N ASN A 80 -12.85 15.62 -0.67
CA ASN A 80 -12.08 14.37 -0.56
C ASN A 80 -12.43 13.47 -1.74
N ALA A 81 -11.41 12.81 -2.29
CA ALA A 81 -11.55 11.69 -3.20
C ALA A 81 -11.10 10.40 -2.50
N SER A 82 -11.79 9.29 -2.75
CA SER A 82 -11.57 8.01 -2.07
C SER A 82 -11.89 6.83 -2.96
N PHE A 83 -11.43 5.64 -2.55
CA PHE A 83 -11.67 4.34 -3.21
C PHE A 83 -11.39 4.35 -4.73
N PRO A 84 -10.17 4.75 -5.17
CA PRO A 84 -9.83 4.65 -6.58
C PRO A 84 -9.66 3.18 -6.98
N PHE A 85 -10.15 2.83 -8.17
CA PHE A 85 -9.91 1.52 -8.77
C PHE A 85 -9.91 1.61 -10.30
N TRP A 86 -9.14 0.73 -10.91
CA TRP A 86 -9.05 0.64 -12.36
C TRP A 86 -10.29 -0.03 -12.97
N SER A 87 -10.67 0.39 -14.16
CA SER A 87 -11.55 -0.39 -15.02
C SER A 87 -10.91 -1.74 -15.35
N GLU A 88 -11.73 -2.74 -15.72
CA GLU A 88 -11.21 -4.09 -16.04
C GLU A 88 -10.16 -4.07 -17.15
N ASN A 89 -10.32 -3.16 -18.12
CA ASN A 89 -9.45 -2.93 -19.28
C ASN A 89 -8.39 -1.84 -19.08
N GLY A 90 -8.34 -1.17 -17.92
CA GLY A 90 -7.28 -0.22 -17.56
C GLY A 90 -7.31 1.14 -18.21
N SER A 91 -8.26 1.40 -19.10
CA SER A 91 -8.34 2.68 -19.78
C SER A 91 -8.86 3.78 -18.86
N GLU A 92 -9.60 3.42 -17.81
CA GLU A 92 -10.27 4.35 -16.92
C GLU A 92 -9.96 4.05 -15.45
N ILE A 93 -10.10 5.08 -14.63
CA ILE A 93 -10.02 5.01 -13.16
C ILE A 93 -11.34 5.55 -12.61
N TYR A 94 -12.00 4.73 -11.79
CA TYR A 94 -13.19 5.10 -11.03
C TYR A 94 -12.80 5.50 -9.62
N PHE A 95 -13.51 6.45 -9.02
CA PHE A 95 -13.29 6.85 -7.63
C PHE A 95 -14.54 7.54 -7.07
N ALA A 96 -14.68 7.59 -5.76
CA ALA A 96 -15.69 8.43 -5.09
C ALA A 96 -15.10 9.82 -4.85
N ALA A 97 -15.86 10.88 -5.11
CA ALA A 97 -15.50 12.24 -4.70
C ALA A 97 -16.74 13.08 -4.35
N MET A 98 -16.52 14.13 -3.57
CA MET A 98 -17.58 15.07 -3.20
C MET A 98 -17.95 15.98 -4.38
N LYS A 99 -19.23 16.08 -4.71
CA LYS A 99 -19.83 17.02 -5.65
C LYS A 99 -21.07 17.63 -5.01
N ASP A 100 -21.11 18.95 -4.87
CA ASP A 100 -22.26 19.68 -4.31
C ASP A 100 -22.73 19.13 -2.94
N ARG A 101 -21.77 18.77 -2.07
CA ARG A 101 -21.97 18.17 -0.73
C ARG A 101 -22.49 16.73 -0.70
N GLU A 102 -22.53 16.04 -1.83
CA GLU A 102 -22.85 14.62 -1.93
C GLU A 102 -21.64 13.81 -2.41
N TRP A 103 -21.50 12.55 -1.97
CA TRP A 103 -20.55 11.62 -2.60
C TRP A 103 -21.11 11.17 -3.94
N VAL A 104 -20.26 11.20 -4.97
CA VAL A 104 -20.61 10.75 -6.31
C VAL A 104 -19.45 9.92 -6.85
N LYS A 105 -19.75 8.93 -7.67
CA LYS A 105 -18.74 8.21 -8.44
C LYS A 105 -18.28 9.08 -9.60
N PHE A 106 -16.98 9.22 -9.72
CA PHE A 106 -16.32 9.86 -10.85
C PHE A 106 -15.56 8.81 -11.65
N VAL A 107 -15.30 9.16 -12.90
CA VAL A 107 -14.44 8.42 -13.81
C VAL A 107 -13.50 9.41 -14.50
N MET A 108 -12.28 8.96 -14.77
CA MET A 108 -11.27 9.68 -15.53
C MET A 108 -10.45 8.68 -16.36
N ASP A 109 -9.74 9.18 -17.36
CA ASP A 109 -8.79 8.38 -18.12
C ASP A 109 -7.60 7.96 -17.25
N ALA A 110 -6.91 6.89 -17.65
CA ALA A 110 -5.70 6.37 -16.99
C ALA A 110 -4.57 7.40 -16.74
N ASP A 111 -4.57 8.50 -17.49
CA ASP A 111 -3.59 9.60 -17.37
C ASP A 111 -4.06 10.78 -16.50
N GLY A 112 -5.30 10.70 -16.00
CA GLY A 112 -5.98 11.69 -15.16
C GLY A 112 -6.87 12.68 -15.91
N LYS A 113 -7.00 12.58 -17.24
CA LYS A 113 -7.84 13.49 -18.04
C LYS A 113 -9.30 13.08 -18.05
N ASN A 114 -10.14 13.93 -18.66
CA ASN A 114 -11.55 13.66 -18.93
C ASN A 114 -12.36 13.29 -17.68
N VAL A 115 -12.05 13.92 -16.56
CA VAL A 115 -12.74 13.71 -15.28
C VAL A 115 -14.22 14.11 -15.41
N ARG A 116 -15.12 13.17 -15.11
CA ARG A 116 -16.57 13.39 -15.12
C ARG A 116 -17.28 12.60 -14.03
N ALA A 117 -18.38 13.15 -13.55
CA ALA A 117 -19.27 12.45 -12.61
C ALA A 117 -20.13 11.42 -13.36
N THR A 118 -20.52 10.35 -12.66
CA THR A 118 -21.54 9.39 -13.10
C THR A 118 -22.84 9.61 -12.31
N GLU A 119 -23.82 8.72 -12.50
CA GLU A 119 -25.10 8.76 -11.78
C GLU A 119 -25.05 8.03 -10.42
N GLU A 120 -23.99 7.26 -10.14
CA GLU A 120 -23.84 6.51 -8.89
C GLU A 120 -23.46 7.46 -7.74
N LYS A 121 -24.20 7.38 -6.63
CA LYS A 121 -24.10 8.25 -5.46
C LYS A 121 -23.93 7.50 -4.14
N ASP A 122 -23.99 6.16 -4.13
CA ASP A 122 -23.75 5.35 -2.94
C ASP A 122 -22.24 5.11 -2.74
N PRO A 123 -21.59 5.77 -1.75
CA PRO A 123 -20.18 5.55 -1.49
C PRO A 123 -19.86 4.11 -1.06
N TYR A 124 -20.82 3.38 -0.49
CA TYR A 124 -20.63 1.98 -0.10
C TYR A 124 -20.64 1.04 -1.32
N GLN A 125 -21.44 1.34 -2.35
CA GLN A 125 -21.37 0.62 -3.62
C GLN A 125 -20.01 0.83 -4.30
N ILE A 126 -19.54 2.08 -4.38
CA ILE A 126 -18.24 2.40 -4.99
C ILE A 126 -17.09 1.69 -4.25
N SER A 127 -17.14 1.70 -2.92
CA SER A 127 -16.15 1.01 -2.08
C SER A 127 -16.20 -0.52 -2.21
N ARG A 128 -17.36 -1.12 -2.52
CA ARG A 128 -17.47 -2.56 -2.78
C ARG A 128 -16.88 -2.95 -4.14
N GLU A 129 -17.06 -2.10 -5.15
CA GLU A 129 -16.49 -2.31 -6.49
C GLU A 129 -14.97 -2.21 -6.52
N SER A 130 -14.38 -1.42 -5.62
CA SER A 130 -12.91 -1.29 -5.54
C SER A 130 -12.20 -2.49 -4.89
N ARG A 131 -12.95 -3.43 -4.30
CA ARG A 131 -12.40 -4.52 -3.49
C ARG A 131 -12.37 -5.85 -4.22
N GLU A 132 -11.30 -6.60 -3.99
CA GLU A 132 -11.15 -7.98 -4.49
C GLU A 132 -11.99 -8.94 -3.65
N LYS A 133 -12.75 -9.81 -4.30
CA LYS A 133 -13.65 -10.76 -3.61
C LYS A 133 -12.95 -11.99 -3.04
N ASP A 134 -11.76 -12.30 -3.56
CA ASP A 134 -10.95 -13.46 -3.20
C ASP A 134 -9.83 -13.12 -2.20
N ILE A 135 -9.73 -11.86 -1.75
CA ILE A 135 -8.88 -11.45 -0.63
C ILE A 135 -9.77 -11.19 0.58
N ILE A 136 -9.54 -11.93 1.66
CA ILE A 136 -10.30 -11.82 2.91
C ILE A 136 -9.40 -11.19 3.97
N VAL A 137 -9.87 -10.14 4.63
CA VAL A 137 -9.19 -9.54 5.79
C VAL A 137 -10.00 -9.85 7.05
N LYS A 138 -9.39 -10.54 8.02
CA LYS A 138 -10.02 -10.89 9.31
C LYS A 138 -9.06 -10.62 10.44
N GLU A 139 -9.49 -9.83 11.43
CA GLU A 139 -8.66 -9.45 12.58
C GLU A 139 -7.29 -8.89 12.15
N GLY A 140 -7.30 -8.07 11.09
CA GLY A 140 -6.09 -7.54 10.45
C GLY A 140 -5.21 -8.58 9.75
N SER A 141 -5.58 -9.85 9.69
CA SER A 141 -4.83 -10.86 8.93
C SER A 141 -5.35 -10.94 7.49
N ILE A 142 -4.44 -11.16 6.54
CA ILE A 142 -4.78 -11.30 5.12
C ILE A 142 -4.84 -12.79 4.77
N TYR A 143 -5.94 -13.20 4.18
CA TYR A 143 -6.18 -14.53 3.63
C TYR A 143 -6.55 -14.43 2.14
N ILE A 144 -6.31 -15.51 1.41
CA ILE A 144 -6.85 -15.71 0.06
C ILE A 144 -7.89 -16.82 0.13
N LEU A 145 -9.06 -16.59 -0.48
CA LEU A 145 -10.04 -17.62 -0.71
C LEU A 145 -9.69 -18.41 -1.97
N ASN A 146 -9.37 -19.69 -1.83
CA ASN A 146 -9.06 -20.53 -2.98
C ASN A 146 -10.34 -21.01 -3.70
N LYS A 147 -10.16 -21.68 -4.85
CA LYS A 147 -11.28 -22.17 -5.67
C LYS A 147 -12.17 -23.21 -4.98
N LYS A 148 -11.69 -23.87 -3.92
CA LYS A 148 -12.46 -24.83 -3.11
C LYS A 148 -13.21 -24.14 -1.96
N GLY A 149 -13.06 -22.83 -1.79
CA GLY A 149 -13.61 -22.08 -0.67
C GLY A 149 -12.77 -22.17 0.60
N GLU A 150 -11.53 -22.64 0.53
CA GLU A 150 -10.62 -22.69 1.68
C GLU A 150 -9.88 -21.35 1.80
N GLU A 151 -9.77 -20.83 3.02
CA GLU A 151 -9.03 -19.62 3.32
C GLU A 151 -7.56 -19.95 3.63
N ILE A 152 -6.64 -19.36 2.87
CA ILE A 152 -5.20 -19.56 3.01
C ILE A 152 -4.59 -18.30 3.63
N LEU A 153 -3.99 -18.43 4.81
CA LEU A 153 -3.32 -17.32 5.49
C LEU A 153 -2.08 -16.87 4.70
N ILE A 154 -2.04 -15.59 4.32
CA ILE A 154 -0.89 -14.97 3.67
C ILE A 154 -0.11 -14.09 4.62
N ARG A 155 -0.81 -13.35 5.49
CA ARG A 155 -0.18 -12.45 6.43
C ARG A 155 -0.88 -12.49 7.77
N LEU A 156 -0.20 -12.99 8.79
CA LEU A 156 -0.66 -12.89 10.18
C LEU A 156 -0.48 -11.46 10.70
N HIS A 157 -1.50 -10.93 11.33
CA HIS A 157 -1.43 -9.71 12.13
C HIS A 157 -1.66 -10.04 13.60
N LYS A 158 -0.77 -9.53 14.44
CA LYS A 158 -0.79 -9.78 15.88
C LYS A 158 -1.35 -8.57 16.61
N ASP A 159 -1.93 -8.82 17.77
CA ASP A 159 -2.45 -7.80 18.67
C ASP A 159 -3.47 -6.89 17.98
N TYR A 160 -4.40 -7.51 17.25
CA TYR A 160 -5.45 -6.81 16.53
C TYR A 160 -6.29 -5.98 17.50
N ASP A 161 -6.43 -4.71 17.17
CA ASP A 161 -7.35 -3.78 17.81
C ASP A 161 -7.93 -2.89 16.72
N PHE A 162 -9.25 -2.83 16.62
CA PHE A 162 -9.92 -2.12 15.54
C PHE A 162 -9.54 -0.62 15.46
N TYR A 163 -9.22 0.01 16.58
CA TYR A 163 -8.92 1.45 16.64
C TYR A 163 -7.42 1.74 16.67
N LEU A 164 -6.66 0.94 17.42
CA LEU A 164 -5.24 1.19 17.71
C LEU A 164 -4.31 0.43 16.77
N ASN A 165 -4.74 -0.74 16.28
CA ASN A 165 -3.92 -1.62 15.45
C ASN A 165 -4.79 -2.45 14.48
N PRO A 166 -5.53 -1.81 13.56
CA PRO A 166 -6.51 -2.50 12.70
C PRO A 166 -5.85 -3.47 11.71
N GLY A 167 -4.56 -3.28 11.45
CA GLY A 167 -3.80 -4.09 10.50
C GLY A 167 -3.87 -3.55 9.07
N PRO A 168 -3.69 -4.41 8.06
CA PRO A 168 -3.79 -4.11 6.66
C PRO A 168 -5.25 -3.95 6.22
N GLU A 169 -5.51 -2.95 5.37
CA GLU A 169 -6.83 -2.67 4.82
C GLU A 169 -6.75 -2.44 3.31
N GLU A 170 -7.92 -2.51 2.65
CA GLU A 170 -8.11 -2.13 1.24
C GLU A 170 -7.11 -2.82 0.32
N CYS A 171 -7.16 -4.15 0.34
CA CYS A 171 -6.27 -5.00 -0.41
C CYS A 171 -6.68 -5.09 -1.89
N SER A 172 -5.69 -5.14 -2.77
CA SER A 172 -5.89 -5.39 -4.20
C SER A 172 -4.81 -6.32 -4.74
N TRP A 173 -5.11 -7.00 -5.84
CA TRP A 173 -4.18 -7.90 -6.48
C TRP A 173 -3.27 -7.18 -7.46
N SER A 174 -2.03 -7.65 -7.60
CA SER A 174 -1.27 -7.41 -8.82
C SER A 174 -1.98 -8.04 -10.03
N PRO A 175 -1.73 -7.52 -11.25
CA PRO A 175 -2.40 -8.02 -12.46
C PRO A 175 -2.16 -9.50 -12.72
N ASP A 176 -0.97 -9.98 -12.35
CA ASP A 176 -0.56 -11.38 -12.49
C ASP A 176 -0.94 -12.26 -11.28
N LYS A 177 -1.68 -11.72 -10.31
CA LYS A 177 -2.14 -12.39 -9.08
C LYS A 177 -0.99 -13.01 -8.26
N LYS A 178 0.23 -12.48 -8.37
CA LYS A 178 1.39 -12.93 -7.57
C LYS A 178 1.62 -12.12 -6.31
N TYR A 179 1.10 -10.89 -6.26
CA TYR A 179 1.32 -9.98 -5.15
C TYR A 179 0.01 -9.34 -4.71
N ILE A 180 -0.07 -9.01 -3.43
CA ILE A 180 -1.17 -8.26 -2.83
C ILE A 180 -0.61 -6.90 -2.41
N ILE A 181 -1.29 -5.84 -2.82
CA ILE A 181 -1.06 -4.49 -2.31
C ILE A 181 -2.09 -4.19 -1.22
N PHE A 182 -1.68 -3.49 -0.17
CA PHE A 182 -2.55 -3.13 0.94
C PHE A 182 -2.01 -1.90 1.67
N GLN A 183 -2.87 -1.23 2.43
CA GLN A 183 -2.47 -0.14 3.31
C GLN A 183 -2.18 -0.67 4.71
N ILE A 184 -1.04 -0.31 5.31
CA ILE A 184 -0.77 -0.54 6.73
C ILE A 184 0.06 0.60 7.31
N LYS A 185 -0.29 1.09 8.50
CA LYS A 185 0.45 2.18 9.20
C LYS A 185 0.72 3.42 8.31
N GLY A 186 -0.22 3.76 7.42
CA GLY A 186 -0.14 4.90 6.51
C GLY A 186 0.72 4.70 5.26
N TYR A 187 1.20 3.49 5.02
CA TYR A 187 1.99 3.14 3.83
C TYR A 187 1.24 2.13 2.96
N ILE A 188 1.41 2.31 1.66
CA ILE A 188 1.09 1.31 0.67
C ILE A 188 2.23 0.29 0.65
N THR A 189 1.85 -0.96 0.88
CA THR A 189 2.77 -2.07 1.09
C THR A 189 2.38 -3.22 0.18
N ILE A 190 3.38 -3.93 -0.33
CA ILE A 190 3.20 -5.13 -1.15
C ILE A 190 3.64 -6.35 -0.36
N ILE A 191 2.97 -7.47 -0.57
CA ILE A 191 3.40 -8.80 -0.13
C ILE A 191 3.24 -9.79 -1.29
N ASN A 192 4.14 -10.76 -1.43
CA ASN A 192 3.89 -11.88 -2.35
C ASN A 192 2.82 -12.83 -1.80
N LYS A 193 2.22 -13.62 -2.69
CA LYS A 193 1.19 -14.60 -2.34
C LYS A 193 1.68 -15.70 -1.38
N GLU A 194 2.99 -15.88 -1.21
CA GLU A 194 3.55 -16.80 -0.20
C GLU A 194 3.74 -16.16 1.18
N GLY A 195 3.55 -14.85 1.31
CA GLY A 195 3.67 -14.14 2.59
C GLY A 195 5.11 -13.86 3.05
N THR A 196 6.11 -14.13 2.22
CA THR A 196 7.54 -14.16 2.58
C THR A 196 8.35 -12.94 2.15
N LYS A 197 7.86 -12.18 1.17
CA LYS A 197 8.52 -10.98 0.64
C LYS A 197 7.57 -9.80 0.75
N THR A 198 8.07 -8.69 1.29
CA THR A 198 7.30 -7.45 1.44
C THR A 198 8.15 -6.22 1.16
N ALA A 199 7.54 -5.16 0.65
CA ALA A 199 8.16 -3.85 0.51
C ALA A 199 7.13 -2.74 0.69
N LYS A 200 7.58 -1.60 1.22
CA LYS A 200 6.80 -0.35 1.26
C LYS A 200 7.10 0.43 -0.01
N ILE A 201 6.08 1.04 -0.61
CA ILE A 201 6.23 1.84 -1.83
C ILE A 201 6.20 3.32 -1.50
N THR A 202 5.06 3.81 -1.00
CA THR A 202 4.82 5.22 -0.75
C THR A 202 3.81 5.40 0.39
N LYS A 203 3.67 6.62 0.89
CA LYS A 203 2.63 6.98 1.85
C LYS A 203 1.30 7.12 1.12
N GLY A 204 0.24 6.58 1.70
CA GLY A 204 -1.08 6.62 1.10
C GLY A 204 -1.95 5.47 1.56
N GLY A 205 -3.06 5.28 0.86
CA GLY A 205 -4.07 4.31 1.22
C GLY A 205 -5.04 3.98 0.09
N ARG A 206 -5.91 2.99 0.31
CA ARG A 206 -6.92 2.55 -0.68
C ARG A 206 -6.31 2.33 -2.07
N ALA A 207 -5.22 1.56 -2.10
CA ALA A 207 -4.47 1.32 -3.32
C ALA A 207 -5.14 0.23 -4.16
N ASN A 208 -5.14 0.41 -5.47
CA ASN A 208 -5.59 -0.58 -6.44
C ASN A 208 -4.51 -0.74 -7.51
N TRP A 209 -4.08 -1.98 -7.76
CA TRP A 209 -2.96 -2.28 -8.64
C TRP A 209 -3.46 -2.94 -9.92
N LYS A 210 -3.09 -2.37 -11.07
CA LYS A 210 -3.47 -2.90 -12.38
C LYS A 210 -2.43 -2.53 -13.45
N TYR A 211 -2.36 -3.37 -14.49
CA TYR A 211 -1.33 -3.43 -15.56
C TYR A 211 0.06 -3.75 -15.07
#